data_AF-A0A7C5LPL2-F1
#
_entry.id   AF-A0A7C5LPL2-F1
#
_cell.length_a   1.000
_cell.length_b   1.000
_cell.length_c   1.000
_cell.angle_alpha   90.00
_cell.angle_beta   90.00
_cell.angle_gamma   90.00
#
_symmetry.space_group_name_H-M   'P 1'
#
loop_
_entity.id
_entity.type
_entity.pdbx_description
1 polymer ?
#
loop_
_entity_poly.entity_id
_entity_poly.type
_entity_poly.pdbx_seq_one_letter_code
_entity_poly.pdbx_strand_id
1 'polypeptide(L)'
;ESCDRFEIDPLDHVRVFEAARKSGWQIVGCYHSHPDGQPQPSAIDRRHAAAFGGPFGYLVVSIQDGYDCQLFAGRIERDGRIVETGLEVEE
;
A
#
# COMPACT_ATOMS: atom_id res chain seq x y z
N GLU A 1 5.42 -21.81 4.44
CA GLU A 1 5.49 -20.37 4.80
C GLU A 1 4.11 -19.78 4.59
N SER A 2 3.63 -18.90 5.48
CA SER A 2 2.38 -18.17 5.23
C SER A 2 2.67 -16.98 4.31
N CYS A 3 1.80 -16.74 3.33
CA CYS A 3 1.88 -15.58 2.45
C CYS A 3 1.17 -14.38 3.12
N ASP A 4 1.65 -13.95 4.28
CA ASP A 4 1.03 -12.90 5.11
C ASP A 4 1.91 -11.65 5.27
N ARG A 5 3.05 -11.58 4.57
CA ARG A 5 4.03 -10.49 4.70
C ARG A 5 4.68 -10.19 3.36
N PHE A 6 5.08 -8.95 3.19
CA PHE A 6 5.89 -8.50 2.07
C PHE A 6 7.03 -7.62 2.57
N GLU A 7 8.07 -7.52 1.76
CA GLU A 7 9.16 -6.57 1.96
C GLU A 7 9.50 -5.96 0.60
N ILE A 8 9.74 -4.66 0.58
CA ILE A 8 10.30 -3.97 -0.58
C ILE A 8 11.81 -4.03 -0.41
N ASP A 9 12.53 -4.41 -1.47
CA ASP A 9 14.00 -4.35 -1.45
C ASP A 9 14.44 -2.92 -1.03
N PRO A 10 15.23 -2.78 0.06
CA PRO A 10 15.59 -1.48 0.58
C PRO A 10 16.33 -0.58 -0.43
N LEU A 11 17.12 -1.18 -1.33
CA LEU A 11 17.84 -0.44 -2.36
C LEU A 11 16.89 0.07 -3.44
N ASP A 12 15.90 -0.73 -3.84
CA ASP A 12 14.88 -0.30 -4.79
C ASP A 12 13.98 0.78 -4.21
N HIS A 13 13.67 0.70 -2.91
CA HIS A 13 12.96 1.76 -2.21
C HIS A 13 13.69 3.11 -2.34
N VAL A 14 15.01 3.15 -2.09
CA VAL A 14 15.81 4.38 -2.26
C VAL A 14 15.84 4.84 -3.72
N ARG A 15 16.06 3.92 -4.66
CA ARG A 15 16.14 4.24 -6.10
C ARG A 15 14.86 4.88 -6.63
N VAL A 16 13.70 4.37 -6.25
CA VAL A 16 12.39 4.90 -6.66
C VAL A 16 12.21 6.32 -6.14
N PHE A 17 12.55 6.59 -4.88
CA PHE A 17 12.46 7.93 -4.29
C PHE A 17 13.42 8.92 -4.98
N GLU A 18 14.65 8.51 -5.30
CA GLU A 18 15.58 9.35 -6.04
C GLU A 18 15.09 9.65 -7.47
N ALA A 19 14.56 8.63 -8.17
CA ALA A 19 14.02 8.78 -9.52
C ALA A 19 12.80 9.72 -9.55
N ALA A 20 11.89 9.59 -8.58
CA ALA A 20 10.76 10.48 -8.42
C ALA A 20 11.23 11.93 -8.21
N ARG A 21 12.18 12.16 -7.30
CA ARG A 21 12.76 13.49 -7.04
C ARG A 21 13.40 14.10 -8.29
N LYS A 22 14.20 13.32 -9.04
CA LYS A 22 14.85 13.78 -10.28
C LYS A 22 13.85 14.15 -11.36
N SER A 23 12.70 13.49 -11.38
CA SER A 23 11.63 13.70 -12.35
C SER A 23 10.62 14.77 -11.92
N GLY A 24 10.79 15.36 -10.73
CA GLY A 24 9.81 16.29 -10.15
C GLY A 24 8.49 15.63 -9.75
N TRP A 25 8.48 14.30 -9.62
CA TRP A 25 7.30 13.53 -9.22
C TRP A 25 7.25 13.36 -7.71
N GLN A 26 6.03 13.26 -7.20
CA GLN A 26 5.76 12.94 -5.81
C GLN A 26 5.21 11.52 -5.71
N ILE A 27 5.76 10.72 -4.81
CA ILE A 27 5.16 9.44 -4.43
C ILE A 27 3.99 9.76 -3.51
N VAL A 28 2.78 9.40 -3.93
CA VAL A 28 1.53 9.76 -3.22
C VAL A 28 0.95 8.62 -2.40
N GLY A 29 1.41 7.40 -2.61
CA GLY A 29 0.92 6.21 -1.92
C GLY A 29 1.72 4.96 -2.26
N CYS A 30 1.32 3.85 -1.65
CA CYS A 30 1.79 2.52 -2.00
C CYS A 30 0.61 1.55 -2.11
N TYR A 31 0.87 0.40 -2.72
CA TYR A 31 -0.08 -0.71 -2.78
C TYR A 31 0.64 -2.03 -2.57
N HIS A 32 -0.08 -3.02 -2.08
CA HIS A 32 0.36 -4.41 -2.05
C HIS A 32 -0.82 -5.36 -2.23
N SER A 33 -0.53 -6.65 -2.39
CA SER A 33 -1.57 -7.67 -2.57
C SER A 33 -1.62 -8.67 -1.43
N HIS A 34 -2.81 -9.21 -1.15
CA HIS A 34 -3.04 -10.38 -0.33
C HIS A 34 -3.56 -11.54 -1.20
N PRO A 35 -2.68 -12.36 -1.79
CA PRO A 35 -3.10 -13.55 -2.54
C PRO A 35 -3.90 -14.49 -1.63
N ASP A 36 -5.08 -14.90 -2.07
CA ASP A 36 -6.03 -15.75 -1.33
C ASP A 36 -6.40 -15.21 0.07
N GLY A 37 -6.19 -13.91 0.30
CA GLY A 37 -6.42 -13.23 1.56
C GLY A 37 -7.60 -12.26 1.51
N GLN A 38 -7.79 -11.52 2.61
CA GLN A 38 -8.81 -10.47 2.69
C GLN A 38 -8.25 -9.14 2.20
N PRO A 39 -9.05 -8.26 1.56
CA PRO A 39 -8.57 -6.98 1.09
C PRO A 39 -8.23 -6.02 2.24
N GLN A 40 -8.77 -6.20 3.45
CA GLN A 40 -8.48 -5.30 4.56
C GLN A 40 -7.01 -5.41 5.01
N PRO A 41 -6.37 -4.29 5.41
CA PRO A 41 -5.03 -4.32 5.99
C PRO A 41 -4.97 -5.30 7.16
N SER A 42 -3.91 -6.10 7.22
CA SER A 42 -3.62 -7.01 8.33
C SER A 42 -3.13 -6.23 9.57
N ALA A 43 -2.90 -6.94 10.68
CA ALA A 43 -2.27 -6.35 11.86
C ALA A 43 -0.82 -5.90 11.58
N ILE A 44 -0.12 -6.63 10.71
CA ILE A 44 1.27 -6.33 10.32
C ILE A 44 1.29 -5.08 9.43
N ASP A 45 0.39 -5.00 8.44
CA ASP A 45 0.23 -3.82 7.57
C ASP A 45 -0.01 -2.55 8.37
N ARG A 46 -0.98 -2.59 9.31
CA ARG A 46 -1.28 -1.45 10.19
C ARG A 46 -0.07 -1.01 11.01
N ARG A 47 0.74 -1.96 11.49
CA ARG A 47 1.97 -1.65 12.23
C ARG A 47 3.02 -0.96 11.35
N HIS A 48 3.21 -1.44 10.12
CA HIS A 48 4.16 -0.83 9.18
C HIS A 48 3.69 0.55 8.70
N ALA A 49 2.42 0.70 8.37
CA ALA A 49 1.82 1.99 8.04
C ALA A 49 2.01 3.04 9.15
N ALA A 50 1.85 2.62 10.41
CA ALA A 50 2.05 3.49 11.55
C ALA A 50 3.50 4.00 11.70
N ALA A 51 4.48 3.22 11.24
CA ALA A 51 5.89 3.63 11.24
C ALA A 51 6.25 4.56 10.07
N PHE A 52 5.47 4.56 8.99
CA PHE A 52 5.69 5.38 7.81
C PHE A 52 5.15 6.81 7.98
N GLY A 53 3.93 6.95 8.52
CA GLY A 53 3.24 8.25 8.66
C GLY A 53 2.56 8.73 7.38
N GLY A 54 1.81 9.83 7.48
CA GLY A 54 0.95 10.33 6.40
C GLY A 54 0.93 11.85 6.24
N PRO A 55 0.15 12.41 5.29
CA PRO A 55 -0.86 11.72 4.47
C PRO A 55 -0.25 10.91 3.32
N PHE A 56 -0.69 9.66 3.15
CA PHE A 56 -0.20 8.77 2.09
C PHE A 56 -1.29 7.77 1.66
N GLY A 57 -1.52 7.58 0.36
CA GLY A 57 -2.48 6.60 -0.15
C GLY A 57 -2.05 5.17 0.15
N TYR A 58 -3.00 4.31 0.47
CA TYR A 58 -2.76 2.92 0.82
C TYR A 58 -3.80 2.00 0.19
N LEU A 59 -3.37 1.16 -0.73
CA LEU A 59 -4.24 0.22 -1.44
C LEU A 59 -3.84 -1.21 -1.11
N VAL A 60 -4.83 -2.06 -0.88
CA VAL A 60 -4.60 -3.50 -0.68
C VAL A 60 -5.50 -4.26 -1.63
N VAL A 61 -4.89 -5.06 -2.50
CA VAL A 61 -5.60 -5.88 -3.49
C VAL A 61 -5.63 -7.32 -3.01
N SER A 62 -6.80 -7.81 -2.62
CA SER A 62 -7.01 -9.25 -2.50
C SER A 62 -7.18 -9.84 -3.89
N ILE A 63 -6.48 -10.94 -4.17
CA ILE A 63 -6.57 -11.68 -5.43
C ILE A 63 -6.96 -13.11 -5.09
N GLN A 64 -8.16 -13.51 -5.48
CA GLN A 64 -8.69 -14.86 -5.29
C GLN A 64 -8.76 -15.59 -6.64
N ASP A 65 -8.48 -16.89 -6.62
CA ASP A 65 -8.51 -17.76 -7.79
C ASP A 65 -7.73 -17.20 -9.00
N GLY A 66 -6.68 -16.40 -8.73
CA GLY A 66 -5.78 -15.80 -9.71
C GLY A 66 -6.31 -14.57 -10.46
N TYR A 67 -7.61 -14.26 -10.40
CA TYR A 67 -8.21 -13.21 -11.23
C TYR A 67 -9.33 -12.41 -10.55
N ASP A 68 -9.95 -12.93 -9.48
CA ASP A 68 -10.99 -12.21 -8.76
C ASP A 68 -10.37 -11.22 -7.78
N CYS A 69 -10.53 -9.93 -8.06
CA CYS A 69 -9.84 -8.88 -7.34
C CYS A 69 -10.81 -8.08 -6.47
N GLN A 70 -10.52 -8.02 -5.17
CA GLN A 70 -11.18 -7.11 -4.24
C GLN A 70 -10.18 -6.06 -3.77
N LEU A 71 -10.63 -4.81 -3.64
CA LEU A 71 -9.78 -3.69 -3.28
C LEU A 71 -10.23 -3.09 -1.95
N PHE A 72 -9.27 -2.89 -1.06
CA PHE A 72 -9.39 -1.89 0.01
C PHE A 72 -8.64 -0.63 -0.42
N ALA A 73 -9.28 0.52 -0.23
CA ALA A 73 -8.67 1.82 -0.43
C ALA A 73 -8.70 2.62 0.88
N GLY A 74 -7.54 3.16 1.24
CA GLY A 74 -7.38 3.93 2.45
C GLY A 74 -6.34 5.03 2.30
N ARG A 75 -6.25 5.86 3.33
CA ARG A 75 -5.19 6.83 3.51
C ARG A 75 -4.55 6.62 4.87
N ILE A 76 -3.22 6.55 4.91
CA ILE A 76 -2.45 6.66 6.14
C ILE A 76 -2.50 8.13 6.56
N GLU A 77 -3.02 8.38 7.75
CA GLU A 77 -3.06 9.71 8.37
C GLU A 77 -1.74 10.04 9.08
N ARG A 78 -1.60 11.29 9.52
CA ARG A 78 -0.37 11.77 10.20
C ARG A 78 -0.05 11.00 11.49
N ASP A 79 -1.06 10.45 12.14
CA ASP A 79 -0.92 9.61 13.34
C ASP A 79 -0.62 8.13 13.02
N GLY A 80 -0.45 7.80 11.73
CA GLY A 80 -0.13 6.47 11.27
C GLY A 80 -1.33 5.53 11.11
N ARG A 81 -2.56 5.99 11.39
CA ARG A 81 -3.77 5.17 11.21
C ARG A 81 -4.14 5.11 9.73
N ILE A 82 -4.53 3.93 9.27
CA ILE A 82 -5.18 3.76 7.97
C ILE A 82 -6.67 4.08 8.14
N VAL A 83 -7.16 5.07 7.42
CA VAL A 83 -8.58 5.43 7.33
C VAL A 83 -9.09 5.04 5.96
N GLU A 84 -10.13 4.21 5.91
CA GLU A 84 -10.76 3.81 4.64
C GLU A 84 -11.34 5.05 3.92
N THR A 85 -11.14 5.11 2.61
CA THR A 85 -11.60 6.20 1.77
C THR A 85 -12.08 5.65 0.43
N GLY A 86 -12.97 6.39 -0.25
CA GLY A 86 -13.32 6.08 -1.62
C GLY A 86 -12.10 6.21 -2.55
N LEU A 87 -12.06 5.36 -3.59
CA LEU A 87 -11.16 5.49 -4.73
C LEU A 87 -12.00 5.78 -5.97
N GLU A 88 -11.71 6.89 -6.63
CA GLU A 88 -12.27 7.25 -7.93
C GLU A 88 -11.23 6.93 -9.00
N VAL A 89 -11.67 6.30 -10.08
CA VAL A 89 -10.83 6.00 -11.25
C VAL A 89 -11.32 6.88 -12.38
N GLU A 90 -10.45 7.77 -12.85
CA GLU A 90 -10.69 8.63 -14.00
C GLU A 90 -10.14 7.95 -15.27
N GLU A 91 -10.83 8.15 -16.40
CA GLU A 91 -10.42 7.65 -17.73
C GLU A 91 -9.44 8.58 -18.44
#